data_AF-A0A9D7F269-F1
#
_entry.id   AF-A0A9D7F269-F1
#
_cell.length_a   1.000
_cell.length_b   1.000
_cell.length_c   1.000
_cell.angle_alpha   90.00
_cell.angle_beta   90.00
_cell.angle_gamma   90.00
#
_symmetry.space_group_name_H-M   'P 1'
#
loop_
_entity.id
_entity.type
_entity.pdbx_description
1 polymer ?
#
loop_
_entity_poly.entity_id
_entity_poly.type
_entity_poly.pdbx_seq_one_letter_code
_entity_poly.pdbx_strand_id
1 'polypeptide(L)'
;MNAHDPVLVSKYLRQVYQAQIESKKQSAPGLSEKEIFDITLKKGGVSVLFYRASMSHSFAEGEENALYNMGGLMQFGNDIFDIYKDRNSNIQTIPTTAKKMHLVRQLFIDQMNKSFALTKQLSYKAKKKKKHLSLVAMSLCSRCFVCLDQLKMNESITDSVFIPEKYSREQLVCDMDKRNNKIKTINYFLKQRL
;
A
#
# COMPACT_ATOMS: atom_id res chain seq x y z
N MET A 1 -5.31 25.66 -13.87
CA MET A 1 -5.56 25.23 -12.47
C MET A 1 -4.64 26.05 -11.58
N ASN A 2 -5.15 27.06 -10.88
CA ASN A 2 -4.33 27.90 -10.00
C ASN A 2 -4.20 27.20 -8.64
N ALA A 3 -3.07 26.54 -8.40
CA ALA A 3 -2.78 25.95 -7.09
C ALA A 3 -2.67 27.04 -6.03
N HIS A 4 -3.19 26.78 -4.83
CA HIS A 4 -3.09 27.71 -3.69
C HIS A 4 -1.63 27.98 -3.29
N ASP A 5 -0.78 26.95 -3.36
CA ASP A 5 0.66 27.07 -3.14
C ASP A 5 1.44 26.40 -4.29
N PRO A 6 1.73 27.13 -5.37
CA PRO A 6 2.45 26.59 -6.53
C PRO A 6 3.85 26.07 -6.21
N VAL A 7 4.51 26.66 -5.20
CA VAL A 7 5.86 26.28 -4.78
C VAL A 7 5.83 24.91 -4.10
N LEU A 8 4.89 24.70 -3.18
CA LEU A 8 4.70 23.43 -2.49
C LEU A 8 4.27 22.32 -3.45
N VAL A 9 3.38 22.62 -4.39
CA VAL A 9 3.00 21.68 -5.47
C VAL A 9 4.21 21.31 -6.32
N SER A 10 5.03 22.27 -6.73
CA SER A 10 6.25 22.01 -7.50
C SER A 10 7.25 21.15 -6.73
N LYS A 11 7.43 21.42 -5.42
CA LYS A 11 8.29 20.61 -4.54
C LYS A 11 7.87 19.15 -4.57
N TYR A 12 6.61 18.84 -4.31
CA TYR A 12 6.16 17.44 -4.27
C TYR A 12 6.08 16.80 -5.65
N LEU A 13 5.78 17.55 -6.71
CA LEU A 13 5.87 17.04 -8.08
C LEU A 13 7.29 16.55 -8.40
N ARG A 14 8.32 17.32 -8.03
CA ARG A 14 9.72 16.91 -8.19
C ARG A 14 10.02 15.67 -7.36
N GLN A 15 9.51 15.57 -6.13
CA GLN A 15 9.70 14.37 -5.31
C GLN A 15 9.01 13.13 -5.90
N VAL A 16 7.80 13.27 -6.45
CA VAL A 16 7.13 12.20 -7.21
C VAL A 16 8.00 11.75 -8.37
N TYR A 17 8.52 12.68 -9.17
CA TYR A 17 9.41 12.37 -10.27
C TYR A 17 10.66 11.60 -9.82
N GLN A 18 11.31 12.04 -8.73
CA GLN A 18 12.47 11.34 -8.17
C GLN A 18 12.12 9.95 -7.64
N ALA A 19 10.98 9.79 -6.96
CA ALA A 19 10.52 8.48 -6.49
C ALA A 19 10.22 7.52 -7.66
N GLN A 20 9.69 8.04 -8.78
CA GLN A 20 9.49 7.24 -9.99
C GLN A 20 10.82 6.80 -10.62
N ILE A 21 11.82 7.69 -10.70
CA ILE A 21 13.17 7.31 -11.15
C ILE A 21 13.75 6.22 -10.26
N GLU A 22 13.67 6.40 -8.94
CA GLU A 22 14.20 5.44 -7.98
C GLU A 22 13.51 4.08 -8.07
N SER A 23 12.20 4.05 -8.33
CA SER A 23 11.46 2.78 -8.51
C SER A 23 11.94 1.94 -9.68
N LYS A 24 12.64 2.53 -10.66
CA LYS A 24 13.27 1.76 -11.75
C LYS A 24 14.34 0.79 -11.25
N LYS A 25 14.92 1.04 -10.07
CA LYS A 25 15.85 0.09 -9.42
C LYS A 25 15.17 -1.25 -9.14
N GLN A 26 13.85 -1.28 -8.93
CA GLN A 26 13.11 -2.52 -8.67
C GLN A 26 13.12 -3.48 -9.88
N SER A 27 13.43 -3.00 -11.08
CA SER A 27 13.62 -3.83 -12.26
C SER A 27 14.99 -4.53 -12.32
N ALA A 28 15.94 -4.15 -11.47
CA ALA A 28 17.31 -4.71 -11.45
C ALA A 28 17.51 -5.58 -10.21
N PRO A 29 18.03 -6.81 -10.34
CA PRO A 29 18.18 -7.74 -9.22
C PRO A 29 19.15 -7.19 -8.15
N GLY A 30 19.01 -7.69 -6.92
CA GLY A 30 19.97 -7.43 -5.84
C GLY A 30 19.56 -6.36 -4.83
N LEU A 31 18.34 -5.84 -4.91
CA LEU A 31 17.79 -5.00 -3.85
C LEU A 31 17.51 -5.84 -2.61
N SER A 32 17.86 -5.30 -1.45
CA SER A 32 17.42 -5.85 -0.16
C SER A 32 15.92 -5.62 0.05
N GLU A 33 15.30 -6.44 0.91
CA GLU A 33 13.89 -6.27 1.29
C GLU A 33 13.62 -4.86 1.84
N LYS A 34 14.56 -4.31 2.63
CA LYS A 34 14.47 -2.96 3.16
C LYS A 34 14.44 -1.90 2.05
N GLU A 35 15.31 -2.02 1.05
CA GLU A 35 15.34 -1.08 -0.08
C GLU A 35 14.05 -1.15 -0.90
N ILE A 36 13.54 -2.36 -1.17
CA ILE A 36 12.26 -2.55 -1.86
C ILE A 36 11.14 -1.87 -1.06
N PHE A 37 11.11 -2.09 0.25
CA PHE A 37 10.09 -1.51 1.13
C PHE A 37 10.17 0.02 1.16
N ASP A 38 11.38 0.58 1.31
CA ASP A 38 11.60 2.03 1.34
C ASP A 38 11.17 2.69 0.02
N ILE A 39 11.45 2.06 -1.13
CA ILE A 39 11.01 2.54 -2.44
C ILE A 39 9.49 2.51 -2.55
N THR A 40 8.85 1.40 -2.17
CA THR A 40 7.38 1.25 -2.13
C THR A 40 6.74 2.36 -1.28
N LEU A 41 7.24 2.57 -0.05
CA LEU A 41 6.71 3.59 0.85
C LEU A 41 6.90 5.00 0.27
N LYS A 42 8.08 5.29 -0.28
CA LYS A 42 8.39 6.61 -0.84
C LYS A 42 7.49 6.94 -2.03
N LYS A 43 7.32 6.02 -2.98
CA LYS A 43 6.49 6.20 -4.17
C LYS A 43 5.05 6.57 -3.82
N GLY A 44 4.44 5.82 -2.90
CA GLY A 44 3.08 6.11 -2.42
C GLY A 44 3.00 7.38 -1.58
N GLY A 45 3.93 7.56 -0.64
CA GLY A 45 3.93 8.66 0.32
C GLY A 45 4.03 10.03 -0.35
N VAL A 46 5.03 10.23 -1.23
CA VAL A 46 5.19 11.53 -1.92
C VAL A 46 4.04 11.81 -2.89
N SER A 47 3.41 10.77 -3.45
CA SER A 47 2.25 10.93 -4.35
C SER A 47 1.03 11.48 -3.59
N VAL A 48 0.75 10.98 -2.39
CA VAL A 48 -0.34 11.53 -1.55
C VAL A 48 -0.02 12.96 -1.11
N LEU A 49 1.24 13.26 -0.77
CA LEU A 49 1.65 14.63 -0.41
C LEU A 49 1.50 15.60 -1.59
N PHE A 50 1.82 15.16 -2.81
CA PHE A 50 1.58 15.94 -4.01
C PHE A 50 0.10 16.29 -4.19
N TYR A 51 -0.81 15.30 -4.07
CA TYR A 51 -2.25 15.58 -4.13
C TYR A 51 -2.69 16.53 -3.01
N ARG A 52 -2.21 16.32 -1.78
CA ARG A 52 -2.55 17.16 -0.63
C ARG A 52 -2.07 18.60 -0.79
N ALA A 53 -0.90 18.82 -1.40
CA ALA A 53 -0.33 20.14 -1.65
C ALA A 53 -1.15 20.97 -2.66
N SER A 54 -1.92 20.31 -3.54
CA SER A 54 -2.82 21.01 -4.47
C SER A 54 -4.09 21.55 -3.83
N MET A 55 -4.36 21.22 -2.56
CA MET A 55 -5.55 21.65 -1.82
C MET A 55 -5.35 23.01 -1.15
N SER A 56 -6.43 23.76 -0.95
CA SER A 56 -6.39 25.17 -0.53
C SER A 56 -5.94 25.46 0.91
N HIS A 57 -5.69 24.44 1.74
CA HIS A 57 -5.33 24.63 3.14
C HIS A 57 -3.89 24.13 3.37
N SER A 58 -3.12 24.85 4.18
CA SER A 58 -1.80 24.40 4.63
C SER A 58 -1.89 23.06 5.37
N PHE A 59 -0.77 22.35 5.47
CA PHE A 59 -0.69 21.13 6.26
C PHE A 59 -0.93 21.44 7.73
N ALA A 60 -1.76 20.65 8.40
CA ALA A 60 -1.82 20.65 9.85
C ALA A 60 -0.53 20.02 10.43
N GLU A 61 -0.20 20.35 11.68
CA GLU A 61 0.92 19.73 12.38
C GLU A 61 0.78 18.19 12.37
N GLY A 62 1.86 17.51 11.98
CA GLY A 62 1.91 16.05 11.85
C GLY A 62 1.20 15.46 10.63
N GLU A 63 0.42 16.24 9.88
CA GLU A 63 -0.37 15.76 8.73
C GLU A 63 0.51 15.22 7.60
N GLU A 64 1.64 15.89 7.32
CA GLU A 64 2.59 15.46 6.29
C GLU A 64 3.11 14.04 6.57
N ASN A 65 3.56 13.77 7.80
CA ASN A 65 4.05 12.45 8.19
C ASN A 65 2.95 11.38 8.17
N ALA A 66 1.75 11.71 8.65
CA ALA A 66 0.60 10.80 8.63
C ALA A 66 0.21 10.42 7.20
N LEU A 67 0.13 11.41 6.29
CA LEU A 67 -0.23 11.19 4.90
C LEU A 67 0.87 10.49 4.10
N TYR A 68 2.14 10.76 4.39
CA TYR A 68 3.26 10.02 3.78
C TYR A 68 3.17 8.53 4.09
N ASN A 69 2.97 8.16 5.36
CA ASN A 69 2.84 6.76 5.75
C ASN A 69 1.56 6.12 5.20
N MET A 70 0.46 6.87 5.15
CA MET A 70 -0.79 6.41 4.54
C MET A 70 -0.62 6.15 3.04
N GLY A 71 0.07 7.04 2.31
CA GLY A 71 0.39 6.85 0.90
C GLY A 71 1.28 5.63 0.67
N GLY A 72 2.28 5.43 1.52
CA GLY A 72 3.10 4.21 1.49
C GLY A 72 2.29 2.93 1.72
N LEU A 73 1.34 2.94 2.68
CA LEU A 73 0.41 1.83 2.89
C LEU A 73 -0.46 1.56 1.66
N MET A 74 -0.93 2.60 0.98
CA MET A 74 -1.70 2.49 -0.27
C MET A 74 -0.87 1.86 -1.39
N GLN A 75 0.40 2.26 -1.55
CA GLN A 75 1.28 1.67 -2.56
C GLN A 75 1.62 0.22 -2.22
N PHE A 76 1.87 -0.11 -0.96
CA PHE A 76 2.09 -1.51 -0.57
C PHE A 76 0.84 -2.36 -0.83
N GLY A 77 -0.36 -1.82 -0.58
CA GLY A 77 -1.60 -2.47 -0.98
C GLY A 77 -1.72 -2.67 -2.49
N ASN A 78 -1.29 -1.70 -3.31
CA ASN A 78 -1.24 -1.84 -4.76
C ASN A 78 -0.30 -2.98 -5.19
N ASP A 79 0.91 -3.05 -4.64
CA ASP A 79 1.89 -4.11 -4.95
C ASP A 79 1.32 -5.52 -4.62
N ILE A 80 0.52 -5.65 -3.56
CA ILE A 80 -0.17 -6.92 -3.21
C ILE A 80 -1.15 -7.34 -4.32
N PHE A 81 -1.90 -6.40 -4.88
CA PHE A 81 -2.86 -6.68 -5.96
C PHE A 81 -2.20 -6.85 -7.33
N ASP A 82 -1.12 -6.12 -7.60
CA ASP A 82 -0.44 -6.09 -8.90
C ASP A 82 0.64 -7.17 -9.04
N ILE A 83 0.76 -8.11 -8.09
CA ILE A 83 1.80 -9.15 -8.08
C ILE A 83 1.96 -9.91 -9.41
N TYR A 84 0.86 -10.23 -10.11
CA TYR A 84 0.93 -10.86 -11.44
C TYR A 84 1.61 -9.94 -12.47
N LYS A 85 1.23 -8.67 -12.48
CA LYS A 85 1.76 -7.65 -13.39
C LYS A 85 3.23 -7.34 -13.08
N ASP A 86 3.56 -7.20 -11.80
CA ASP A 86 4.91 -6.91 -11.34
C ASP A 86 5.86 -8.07 -11.64
N ARG A 87 5.43 -9.31 -11.37
CA ARG A 87 6.18 -10.52 -11.76
C ARG A 87 6.46 -10.57 -13.26
N ASN A 88 5.46 -10.35 -14.10
CA ASN A 88 5.65 -10.38 -15.57
C ASN A 88 6.52 -9.22 -16.08
N SER A 89 6.63 -8.14 -15.31
CA SER A 89 7.45 -6.97 -15.63
C SER A 89 8.82 -7.02 -14.96
N ASN A 90 9.17 -8.13 -14.29
CA ASN A 90 10.38 -8.30 -13.49
C ASN A 90 10.59 -7.19 -12.45
N ILE A 91 9.52 -6.70 -11.83
CA ILE A 91 9.57 -5.68 -10.78
C ILE A 91 9.63 -6.37 -9.43
N GLN A 92 10.70 -6.10 -8.68
CA GLN A 92 10.86 -6.55 -7.30
C GLN A 92 10.04 -5.67 -6.36
N THR A 93 8.87 -6.17 -5.98
CA THR A 93 8.04 -5.70 -4.87
C THR A 93 8.07 -6.70 -3.72
N ILE A 94 7.69 -6.27 -2.51
CA ILE A 94 7.65 -7.16 -1.33
C ILE A 94 6.88 -8.47 -1.62
N PRO A 95 5.69 -8.46 -2.26
CA PRO A 95 4.99 -9.70 -2.60
C PRO A 95 5.72 -10.59 -3.61
N THR A 96 6.40 -10.01 -4.61
CA THR A 96 7.12 -10.80 -5.63
C THR A 96 8.40 -11.45 -5.12
N THR A 97 9.05 -10.87 -4.10
CA THR A 97 10.32 -11.37 -3.56
C THR A 97 10.14 -12.23 -2.30
N ALA A 98 8.95 -12.20 -1.70
CA ALA A 98 8.68 -12.93 -0.47
C ALA A 98 8.53 -14.43 -0.70
N LYS A 99 9.19 -15.23 0.16
CA LYS A 99 9.04 -16.69 0.18
C LYS A 99 7.86 -17.17 1.02
N LYS A 100 7.27 -16.30 1.84
CA LYS A 100 6.18 -16.60 2.76
C LYS A 100 5.24 -15.41 2.90
N MET A 101 3.96 -15.60 2.58
CA MET A 101 2.92 -14.57 2.61
C MET A 101 2.52 -14.14 4.01
N HIS A 102 2.76 -14.95 5.05
CA HIS A 102 2.55 -14.51 6.42
C HIS A 102 3.51 -13.37 6.82
N LEU A 103 4.73 -13.33 6.27
CA LEU A 103 5.67 -12.23 6.50
C LEU A 103 5.21 -10.94 5.82
N VAL A 104 4.75 -11.05 4.56
CA VAL A 104 4.16 -9.90 3.84
C VAL A 104 2.94 -9.36 4.59
N ARG A 105 2.10 -10.25 5.12
CA ARG A 105 0.96 -9.87 5.94
C ARG A 105 1.39 -9.13 7.20
N GLN A 106 2.43 -9.60 7.90
CA GLN A 106 2.93 -8.94 9.10
C GLN A 106 3.45 -7.54 8.79
N LEU A 107 4.29 -7.39 7.75
CA LEU A 107 4.78 -6.08 7.29
C LEU A 107 3.63 -5.12 6.93
N PHE A 108 2.59 -5.62 6.26
CA PHE A 108 1.42 -4.82 5.93
C PHE A 108 0.64 -4.38 7.19
N ILE A 109 0.47 -5.27 8.17
CA ILE A 109 -0.16 -4.95 9.46
C ILE A 109 0.64 -3.89 10.21
N ASP A 110 1.97 -4.01 10.24
CA ASP A 110 2.84 -3.06 10.93
C ASP A 110 2.77 -1.67 10.29
N GLN A 111 2.82 -1.59 8.95
CA GLN A 111 2.66 -0.33 8.24
C GLN A 111 1.25 0.26 8.39
N MET A 112 0.21 -0.59 8.42
CA MET A 112 -1.17 -0.18 8.70
C MET A 112 -1.29 0.43 10.09
N ASN A 113 -0.80 -0.26 11.12
CA ASN A 113 -0.84 0.20 12.51
C ASN A 113 -0.09 1.50 12.68
N LYS A 114 1.10 1.63 12.09
CA LYS A 114 1.87 2.88 12.09
C LYS A 114 1.10 4.04 11.46
N SER A 115 0.53 3.83 10.27
CA SER A 115 -0.24 4.85 9.55
C SER A 115 -1.49 5.28 10.34
N PHE A 116 -2.15 4.32 10.99
CA PHE A 116 -3.36 4.58 11.77
C PHE A 116 -3.03 5.30 13.08
N ALA A 117 -1.94 4.93 13.75
CA ALA A 117 -1.45 5.62 14.94
C ALA A 117 -1.12 7.09 14.67
N LEU A 118 -0.36 7.37 13.61
CA LEU A 118 -0.03 8.74 13.19
C LEU A 118 -1.29 9.57 12.88
N THR A 119 -2.26 8.97 12.18
CA THR A 119 -3.54 9.64 11.90
C THR A 119 -4.32 9.93 13.19
N LYS A 120 -4.31 9.02 14.17
CA LYS A 120 -5.00 9.20 15.46
C LYS A 120 -4.41 10.35 16.28
N GLN A 121 -3.13 10.67 16.11
CA GLN A 121 -2.44 11.77 16.81
C GLN A 121 -2.76 13.16 16.26
N LEU A 122 -3.33 13.28 15.06
CA LEU A 122 -3.66 14.58 14.47
C LEU A 122 -4.71 15.34 15.29
N SER A 123 -4.65 16.67 15.26
CA SER A 123 -5.56 17.59 15.96
C SER A 123 -6.98 17.65 15.39
N TYR A 124 -7.27 16.91 14.32
CA TYR A 124 -8.61 16.80 13.74
C TYR A 124 -9.64 16.18 14.70
N LYS A 125 -10.92 16.57 14.55
CA LYS A 125 -12.05 16.00 15.31
C LYS A 125 -12.05 14.47 15.25
N ALA A 126 -12.21 13.80 16.39
CA ALA A 126 -12.17 12.34 16.50
C ALA A 126 -13.09 11.62 15.50
N LYS A 127 -14.31 12.14 15.28
CA LYS A 127 -15.26 11.59 14.29
C LYS A 127 -14.71 11.62 12.86
N LYS A 128 -13.93 12.64 12.49
CA LYS A 128 -13.32 12.77 11.16
C LYS A 128 -12.15 11.79 11.00
N LYS A 129 -11.28 11.68 12.01
CA LYS A 129 -10.20 10.69 12.05
C LYS A 129 -10.75 9.27 11.94
N LYS A 130 -11.76 8.92 12.74
CA LYS A 130 -12.43 7.62 12.69
C LYS A 130 -13.03 7.34 11.32
N LYS A 131 -13.78 8.30 10.74
CA LYS A 131 -14.36 8.13 9.39
C LYS A 131 -13.27 7.88 8.34
N HIS A 132 -12.19 8.64 8.36
CA HIS A 132 -11.06 8.45 7.43
C HIS A 132 -10.44 7.06 7.57
N LEU A 133 -10.11 6.63 8.80
CA LEU A 133 -9.56 5.31 9.05
C LEU A 133 -10.51 4.18 8.67
N SER A 134 -11.81 4.32 8.93
CA SER A 134 -12.82 3.36 8.50
C SER A 134 -12.90 3.24 6.97
N LEU A 135 -12.80 4.35 6.25
CA LEU A 135 -12.75 4.33 4.79
C LEU A 135 -11.52 3.57 4.30
N VAL A 136 -10.33 3.88 4.82
CA VAL A 136 -9.09 3.18 4.43
C VAL A 136 -9.15 1.70 4.78
N ALA A 137 -9.60 1.33 5.98
CA ALA A 137 -9.68 -0.07 6.38
C ALA A 137 -10.67 -0.87 5.52
N MET A 138 -11.79 -0.28 5.11
CA MET A 138 -12.77 -0.94 4.24
C MET A 138 -12.28 -0.98 2.78
N SER A 139 -11.78 0.14 2.24
CA SER A 139 -11.46 0.28 0.82
C SER A 139 -10.08 -0.28 0.44
N LEU A 140 -9.18 -0.44 1.40
CA LEU A 140 -7.82 -0.92 1.18
C LEU A 140 -7.53 -2.14 2.05
N CYS A 141 -7.37 -1.96 3.37
CA CYS A 141 -6.75 -2.98 4.23
C CYS A 141 -7.52 -4.30 4.22
N SER A 142 -8.84 -4.24 4.33
CA SER A 142 -9.71 -5.42 4.31
C SER A 142 -9.61 -6.18 2.99
N ARG A 143 -9.48 -5.48 1.86
CA ARG A 143 -9.32 -6.10 0.54
C ARG A 143 -7.93 -6.71 0.40
N CYS A 144 -6.88 -6.04 0.89
CA CYS A 144 -5.52 -6.60 0.93
C CYS A 144 -5.48 -7.90 1.74
N PHE A 145 -6.18 -7.99 2.88
CA PHE A 145 -6.24 -9.23 3.64
C PHE A 145 -6.93 -10.37 2.88
N VAL A 146 -7.97 -10.10 2.10
CA VAL A 146 -8.57 -11.10 1.20
C VAL A 146 -7.57 -11.59 0.16
N CYS A 147 -6.82 -10.67 -0.46
CA CYS A 147 -5.80 -11.01 -1.44
C CYS A 147 -4.66 -11.83 -0.81
N LEU A 148 -4.16 -11.42 0.36
CA LEU A 148 -3.12 -12.14 1.09
C LEU A 148 -3.55 -13.55 1.50
N ASP A 149 -4.82 -13.76 1.86
CA ASP A 149 -5.34 -15.11 2.13
C ASP A 149 -5.30 -15.97 0.85
N GLN A 150 -5.66 -15.40 -0.30
CA GLN A 150 -5.56 -16.09 -1.59
C GLN A 150 -4.11 -16.45 -1.93
N LEU A 151 -3.20 -15.48 -1.84
CA LEU A 151 -1.79 -15.70 -2.14
C LEU A 151 -1.16 -16.73 -1.20
N LYS A 152 -1.49 -16.70 0.09
CA LYS A 152 -1.01 -17.69 1.07
C LYS A 152 -1.45 -19.11 0.70
N MET A 153 -2.66 -19.30 0.16
CA MET A 153 -3.11 -20.64 -0.26
C MET A 153 -2.24 -21.21 -1.38
N ASN A 154 -1.62 -20.37 -2.22
CA ASN A 154 -0.76 -20.85 -3.31
C ASN A 154 0.54 -21.50 -2.81
N GLU A 155 0.98 -21.22 -1.57
CA GLU A 155 2.16 -21.85 -0.97
C GLU A 155 2.06 -23.38 -0.95
N SER A 156 0.85 -23.94 -0.83
CA SER A 156 0.66 -25.40 -0.81
C SER A 156 0.96 -26.08 -2.16
N ILE A 157 1.00 -25.32 -3.25
CA ILE A 157 1.31 -25.81 -4.61
C ILE A 157 2.82 -26.02 -4.78
N THR A 158 3.62 -25.35 -3.95
CA THR A 158 5.08 -25.24 -4.10
C THR A 158 5.77 -25.56 -2.78
N ASP A 159 5.42 -26.69 -2.19
CA ASP A 159 6.03 -27.24 -0.96
C ASP A 159 6.12 -26.23 0.19
N SER A 160 5.02 -25.48 0.39
CA SER A 160 4.88 -24.40 1.37
C SER A 160 5.77 -23.17 1.14
N VAL A 161 6.44 -23.02 0.00
CA VAL A 161 7.23 -21.82 -0.35
C VAL A 161 6.45 -21.00 -1.37
N PHE A 162 6.33 -19.69 -1.18
CA PHE A 162 5.69 -18.83 -2.17
C PHE A 162 6.64 -18.57 -3.35
N ILE A 163 6.26 -19.01 -4.56
CA ILE A 163 7.06 -18.88 -5.78
C ILE A 163 6.16 -18.32 -6.91
N PRO A 164 6.08 -16.99 -7.08
CA PRO A 164 5.18 -16.34 -8.03
C PRO A 164 5.23 -16.91 -9.45
N GLU A 165 6.41 -17.32 -9.92
CA GLU A 165 6.68 -17.84 -11.27
C GLU A 165 5.98 -19.18 -11.53
N LYS A 166 5.65 -19.93 -10.47
CA LYS A 166 4.98 -21.24 -10.56
C LYS A 166 3.47 -21.15 -10.57
N TYR A 167 2.90 -19.96 -10.39
CA TYR A 167 1.45 -19.77 -10.30
C TYR A 167 0.84 -19.27 -11.61
N SER A 168 -0.42 -19.61 -11.85
CA SER A 168 -1.21 -19.06 -12.95
C SER A 168 -1.62 -17.62 -12.67
N ARG A 169 -2.19 -16.95 -13.69
CA ARG A 169 -2.77 -15.62 -13.54
C ARG A 169 -3.91 -15.61 -12.52
N GLU A 170 -4.79 -16.60 -12.58
CA GLU A 170 -5.97 -16.73 -11.71
C GLU A 170 -5.59 -16.92 -10.24
N GLN A 171 -4.44 -17.56 -10.00
CA GLN A 171 -3.89 -17.77 -8.66
C GLN A 171 -3.29 -16.48 -8.08
N LEU A 172 -2.67 -15.64 -8.91
CA LEU A 172 -2.03 -14.39 -8.49
C LEU A 172 -2.98 -13.17 -8.49
N VAL A 173 -3.96 -13.12 -9.38
CA VAL A 173 -4.90 -12.00 -9.48
C VAL A 173 -6.06 -12.21 -8.51
N CYS A 174 -6.15 -11.36 -7.48
CA CYS A 174 -7.29 -11.35 -6.58
C CYS A 174 -8.41 -10.48 -7.14
N ASP A 175 -9.38 -11.12 -7.79
CA ASP A 175 -10.57 -10.45 -8.31
C ASP A 175 -11.53 -10.08 -7.18
N MET A 176 -11.55 -8.79 -6.84
CA MET A 176 -12.40 -8.24 -5.80
C MET A 176 -13.86 -8.03 -6.22
N ASP A 177 -14.20 -8.27 -7.49
CA ASP A 177 -15.58 -8.20 -7.96
C ASP A 177 -16.39 -9.46 -7.68
N LYS A 178 -15.72 -10.57 -7.39
CA LYS A 178 -16.34 -11.81 -6.92
C LYS A 178 -17.13 -11.59 -5.62
N ARG A 179 -18.39 -12.06 -5.59
CA ARG A 179 -19.28 -11.96 -4.43
C ARG A 179 -18.64 -12.49 -3.13
N ASN A 180 -17.93 -13.60 -3.21
CA ASN A 180 -17.24 -14.19 -2.04
C ASN A 180 -16.15 -13.25 -1.49
N ASN A 181 -15.40 -12.57 -2.34
CA ASN A 181 -14.34 -11.64 -1.92
C ASN A 181 -14.94 -10.34 -1.33
N LYS A 182 -16.07 -9.87 -1.86
CA LYS A 182 -16.86 -8.78 -1.27
C LYS A 182 -17.33 -9.12 0.16
N ILE A 183 -17.86 -10.32 0.38
CA ILE A 183 -18.28 -10.80 1.71
C ILE A 183 -17.07 -10.91 2.66
N LYS A 184 -15.96 -11.52 2.22
CA LYS A 184 -14.74 -11.61 3.03
C LYS A 184 -14.20 -10.23 3.41
N THR A 185 -14.29 -9.24 2.53
CA THR A 185 -13.92 -7.85 2.81
C THR A 185 -14.75 -7.27 3.96
N ILE A 186 -16.07 -7.46 3.92
CA ILE A 186 -16.97 -7.02 5.00
C ILE A 186 -16.59 -7.71 6.31
N ASN A 187 -16.34 -9.02 6.28
CA ASN A 187 -15.92 -9.77 7.47
C ASN A 187 -14.60 -9.25 8.06
N TYR A 188 -13.62 -8.95 7.21
CA TYR A 188 -12.37 -8.35 7.65
C TYR A 188 -12.58 -6.96 8.26
N PHE A 189 -13.42 -6.14 7.63
CA PHE A 189 -13.72 -4.81 8.14
C PHE A 189 -14.40 -4.86 9.52
N LEU A 190 -15.37 -5.76 9.71
CA LEU A 190 -16.05 -5.93 11.00
C LEU A 190 -15.14 -6.48 12.11
N LYS A 191 -14.13 -7.30 11.75
CA LYS A 191 -13.11 -7.80 12.69
C LYS A 191 -12.09 -6.73 13.08
N GLN A 192 -11.79 -5.80 12.17
CA GLN A 192 -10.92 -4.66 12.44
C GLN A 192 -11.67 -3.65 13.31
N ARG A 193 -11.59 -3.81 14.63
CA ARG A 193 -12.10 -2.82 15.59
C ARG A 193 -11.24 -1.54 15.50
N LEU A 194 -11.74 -0.54 14.78
CA LEU A 194 -11.10 0.79 14.64
C LEU A 194 -11.53 1.82 15.68
#